data_AF-A0A957WC72-F1
#
_entry.id   AF-A0A957WC72-F1
#
_cell.length_a   1.000
_cell.length_b   1.000
_cell.length_c   1.000
_cell.angle_alpha   90.00
_cell.angle_beta   90.00
_cell.angle_gamma   90.00
#
_symmetry.space_group_name_H-M   'P 1'
#
loop_
_entity.id
_entity.type
_entity.pdbx_description
1 polymer ?
#
loop_
_entity_poly.entity_id
_entity_poly.type
_entity_poly.pdbx_seq_one_letter_code
_entity_poly.pdbx_strand_id
1 'polypeptide(L)' 'KKQAANVLDEVKNRPGHIFNLGHGIHKNTPVDHVAALIDFVHEYTATSDVSL' A
#
# COMPACT_ATOMS: atom_id res chain seq x y z
N LYS A 1 6.57 -5.69 -0.87
CA LYS A 1 6.60 -4.40 -1.63
C LYS A 1 6.07 -4.56 -3.06
N LYS A 2 6.68 -5.35 -3.97
CA LYS A 2 6.22 -5.51 -5.39
C LYS A 2 4.70 -5.70 -5.58
N GLN A 3 4.07 -6.60 -4.82
CA GLN A 3 2.62 -6.83 -4.96
C GLN A 3 1.77 -5.63 -4.52
N ALA A 4 2.18 -4.91 -3.48
CA ALA A 4 1.49 -3.69 -3.07
C ALA A 4 1.67 -2.58 -4.12
N ALA A 5 2.85 -2.46 -4.73
CA ALA A 5 3.09 -1.53 -5.82
C ALA A 5 2.14 -1.79 -6.99
N ASN A 6 2.02 -3.04 -7.44
CA ASN A 6 1.11 -3.42 -8.53
C ASN A 6 -0.34 -2.98 -8.27
N VAL A 7 -0.85 -3.19 -7.05
CA VAL A 7 -2.20 -2.78 -6.68
C VAL A 7 -2.34 -1.25 -6.71
N LEU A 8 -1.34 -0.52 -6.19
CA LEU A 8 -1.34 0.94 -6.20
C LEU A 8 -1.26 1.50 -7.63
N ASP A 9 -0.46 0.89 -8.49
CA ASP A 9 -0.29 1.28 -9.90
C ASP A 9 -1.59 1.06 -10.71
N GLU A 10 -2.37 0.03 -10.40
CA GLU A 10 -3.70 -0.21 -11.03
C GLU A 10 -4.70 0.92 -10.73
N VAL A 11 -4.55 1.59 -9.58
CA VAL A 11 -5.40 2.72 -9.20
C VAL A 11 -5.05 3.98 -9.97
N LYS A 12 -3.79 4.11 -10.45
CA LYS A 12 -3.28 5.26 -11.22
C LYS A 12 -3.45 6.61 -10.51
N ASN A 13 -3.19 6.66 -9.20
CA ASN A 13 -3.31 7.87 -8.38
C ASN A 13 -4.70 8.55 -8.41
N ARG A 14 -5.75 7.80 -8.75
CA ARG A 14 -7.12 8.32 -8.69
C ARG A 14 -7.50 8.56 -7.22
N PRO A 15 -8.09 9.72 -6.89
CA PRO A 15 -8.53 10.00 -5.54
C PRO A 15 -9.63 9.02 -5.10
N GLY A 16 -9.75 8.80 -3.79
CA GLY A 16 -10.78 7.95 -3.20
C GLY A 16 -10.42 6.46 -3.05
N HIS A 17 -9.16 6.09 -3.27
CA HIS A 17 -8.69 4.74 -3.00
C HIS A 17 -8.20 4.57 -1.55
N ILE A 18 -8.70 3.54 -0.87
CA ILE A 18 -8.23 3.10 0.45
C ILE A 18 -7.56 1.75 0.25
N PHE A 19 -6.23 1.69 0.43
CA PHE A 19 -5.50 0.43 0.38
C PHE A 19 -5.92 -0.46 1.55
N ASN A 20 -6.22 -1.74 1.26
CA ASN A 20 -6.56 -2.72 2.28
C ASN A 20 -6.24 -4.13 1.79
N LEU A 21 -6.30 -5.09 2.71
CA LEU A 21 -6.27 -6.51 2.39
C LEU A 21 -7.67 -6.99 2.04
N GLY A 22 -7.78 -7.97 1.13
CA GLY A 22 -9.06 -8.60 0.81
C GLY A 22 -9.62 -9.49 1.93
N HIS A 23 -8.80 -9.83 2.93
CA HIS A 23 -9.14 -10.66 4.09
C HIS A 23 -8.32 -10.23 5.31
N GLY A 24 -8.66 -10.75 6.49
CA GLY A 24 -7.92 -10.50 7.72
C GLY A 24 -6.48 -11.04 7.70
N ILE A 25 -5.59 -10.37 8.44
CA ILE A 25 -4.20 -10.80 8.63
C ILE A 25 -4.18 -12.13 9.40
N HIS A 26 -3.32 -13.06 8.97
CA HIS A 26 -3.17 -14.33 9.68
C HIS A 26 -2.47 -14.10 11.04
N LYS A 27 -2.88 -14.84 12.08
CA LYS A 27 -2.35 -14.66 13.45
C LYS A 27 -0.83 -14.79 13.56
N ASN A 28 -0.23 -15.57 12.68
CA ASN A 28 1.22 -15.83 12.65
C ASN A 28 1.99 -14.90 11.71
N THR A 29 1.34 -13.91 11.10
CA THR A 29 2.03 -12.91 10.26
C THR A 29 2.93 -12.06 11.17
N PRO A 30 4.26 -11.98 10.89
CA PRO A 30 5.15 -11.13 11.67
C PRO A 30 4.69 -9.67 11.65
N VAL A 31 4.65 -9.03 12.81
CA VAL A 31 4.24 -7.62 12.95
C VAL A 31 5.09 -6.70 12.07
N ASP A 32 6.40 -6.95 12.02
CA ASP A 32 7.33 -6.14 11.22
C ASP A 32 7.02 -6.17 9.72
N HIS A 33 6.43 -7.27 9.22
CA HIS A 33 6.01 -7.34 7.81
C HIS A 33 4.79 -6.44 7.55
N VAL A 34 3.89 -6.32 8.52
CA VAL A 34 2.71 -5.44 8.43
C VAL A 34 3.16 -3.98 8.54
N ALA A 35 4.04 -3.66 9.48
CA ALA A 35 4.64 -2.33 9.60
C ALA A 35 5.34 -1.91 8.29
N ALA A 36 6.19 -2.78 7.73
CA ALA A 36 6.88 -2.51 6.47
C ALA A 36 5.94 -2.36 5.26
N LEU A 37 4.75 -2.96 5.30
CA LEU A 37 3.72 -2.76 4.27
C LEU A 37 3.05 -1.39 4.43
N ILE A 38 2.71 -1.00 5.65
CA ILE A 38 2.11 0.31 5.96
C ILE A 38 3.05 1.43 5.53
N ASP A 39 4.31 1.36 5.94
CA ASP A 39 5.33 2.36 5.59
C ASP A 39 5.46 2.49 4.06
N PHE A 40 5.55 1.35 3.37
CA PHE A 40 5.64 1.32 1.92
C PHE A 40 4.43 1.96 1.23
N VAL A 41 3.19 1.69 1.70
CA VAL A 41 1.99 2.27 1.10
C VAL A 41 2.01 3.80 1.22
N HIS A 42 2.33 4.34 2.40
CA HIS A 42 2.41 5.79 2.59
C HIS A 42 3.51 6.45 1.75
N GLU A 43 4.71 5.89 1.74
CA GLU A 43 5.85 6.42 0.98
C GLU A 43 5.59 6.43 -0.53
N TYR A 44 5.03 5.33 -1.05
CA TYR A 44 4.78 5.15 -2.47
C TYR A 44 3.71 6.11 -2.99
N THR A 45 2.63 6.32 -2.22
CA THR A 45 1.55 7.23 -2.63
C THR A 45 1.91 8.70 -2.42
N ALA A 46 2.66 9.05 -1.38
CA ALA A 46 3.08 10.44 -1.14
C ALA A 46 3.97 11.01 -2.26
N THR A 47 4.79 10.15 -2.88
CA THR A 47 5.66 10.54 -4.00
C THR A 47 4.86 10.79 -5.30
N SER A 48 3.68 10.21 -5.39
CA SER A 48 2.84 10.22 -6.58
C SER A 48 1.92 11.45 -6.69
N ASP A 49 1.80 12.23 -5.61
CA ASP A 49 0.97 13.46 -5.52
C ASP A 49 1.70 14.73 -5.99
N VAL A 50 2.95 14.63 -6.47
CA VAL A 50 3.67 15.79 -7.02
C VAL A 50 3.38 15.92 -8.52
N SER A 51 2.24 16.53 -8.84
CA SER A 51 2.01 17.15 -10.15
C SER A 51 2.60 18.57 -10.14
N LEU A 52 3.69 18.78 -10.89
CA LEU A 52 4.04 20.09 -11.45
C LEU A 52 3.36 20.24 -12.80
#